data_AF-A0A091K3F0-F1
#
_entry.id   AF-A0A091K3F0-F1
#
_cell.length_a   1.000
_cell.length_b   1.000
_cell.length_c   1.000
_cell.angle_alpha   90.00
_cell.angle_beta   90.00
_cell.angle_gamma   90.00
#
_symmetry.space_group_name_H-M   'P 1'
#
loop_
_entity.id
_entity.type
_entity.pdbx_description
1 polymer ?
#
loop_
_entity_poly.entity_id
_entity_poly.type
_entity_poly.pdbx_seq_one_letter_code
_entity_poly.pdbx_strand_id
1 'polypeptide(L)'
;SGFLCLSPNGQWLASAAKDGVLFIYHTSTMDIFAQKHCHSYQGGGIRSMVFSLDGKFILVNSENDGVLVCLKWKKIKEVEVKEAAFHWQSLLAVLNKSSSNENVVLESMAEWQFDPESTLESVPEEKFKVTEEDGNVTSLHSASTNDMTWIGQKIKKFLFLNFFKKQIEKMIHENEQVPDIEKLELQEFSLDTEEEKRVQAEAEQEVSRVRKKIEMENLANQYLQDVIKRECWDSMCAKGRSLKCFHMAHEVKNYPLKERSQEELETLEKVLQLKKIETADLKVQKKNLETESETLSSKEEREKVEVTTDDSASYCLIGSLSSQYGGDTSILYHQWDLHTREQKVNQIVLLKDIIYKVKTAFNKEFDIVAQQKEREVAQVKERNLRIREILAHLDLQVEVWEPALTNEEIPEQALTVRDSEIKVEKYLTEQEREKAEMLAKLELERHLADTDNDRLRALNDMMGGVLELKKEDILKMDIPPPPFISKPEDVWNDEEKKIFREYEKKVKELNEEKEKYRRTLENELKRLEASIQETTQNFDEILCRLSERKVTFEMVIYQEELKIVNLTYALLLDEELDTREAGLRNFLVKKEKEK
;
A
#
# COMPACT_ATOMS: atom_id res chain seq x y z
N SER A 1 33.75 -13.28 -28.25
CA SER A 1 32.52 -13.97 -28.72
C SER A 1 31.94 -13.15 -29.85
N GLY A 2 31.82 -13.73 -31.03
CA GLY A 2 31.06 -13.14 -32.15
C GLY A 2 29.75 -13.88 -32.29
N PHE A 3 28.71 -13.18 -32.73
CA PHE A 3 27.37 -13.72 -32.96
C PHE A 3 27.09 -13.71 -34.46
N LEU A 4 26.52 -14.80 -34.96
CA LEU A 4 26.06 -14.93 -36.33
C LEU A 4 24.56 -15.22 -36.32
N CYS A 5 23.80 -14.50 -37.13
CA CYS A 5 22.36 -14.68 -37.26
C CYS A 5 22.01 -14.72 -38.75
N LEU A 6 21.30 -15.76 -39.18
CA LEU A 6 20.77 -15.87 -40.52
C LEU A 6 19.38 -15.23 -40.58
N SER A 7 19.10 -14.51 -41.66
CA SER A 7 17.77 -14.00 -41.91
C SER A 7 16.78 -15.15 -42.17
N PRO A 8 15.47 -14.98 -41.85
CA PRO A 8 14.47 -16.02 -42.05
C PRO A 8 14.33 -16.49 -43.50
N ASN A 9 14.59 -15.62 -44.47
CA ASN A 9 14.61 -15.94 -45.90
C ASN A 9 15.95 -16.57 -46.37
N GLY A 10 16.96 -16.68 -45.50
CA GLY A 10 18.27 -17.27 -45.79
C GLY A 10 19.17 -16.43 -46.71
N GLN A 11 18.78 -15.21 -47.08
CA GLN A 11 19.51 -14.36 -48.03
C GLN A 11 20.56 -13.45 -47.40
N TRP A 12 20.43 -13.16 -46.11
CA TRP A 12 21.34 -12.28 -45.38
C TRP A 12 21.91 -12.99 -44.17
N LEU A 13 23.20 -12.78 -43.95
CA LEU A 13 23.91 -13.22 -42.76
C LEU A 13 24.35 -11.99 -41.98
N ALA A 14 23.85 -11.81 -40.77
CA ALA A 14 24.36 -10.82 -39.84
C ALA A 14 25.50 -11.40 -39.01
N SER A 15 26.55 -10.60 -38.84
CA SER A 15 27.67 -10.83 -37.95
C SER A 15 27.82 -9.63 -37.01
N ALA A 16 27.99 -9.91 -35.72
CA ALA A 16 28.23 -8.89 -34.71
C ALA A 16 29.31 -9.34 -33.74
N ALA A 17 30.13 -8.41 -33.29
CA ALA A 17 31.17 -8.66 -32.30
C ALA A 17 31.09 -7.67 -31.13
N LYS A 18 31.99 -7.86 -30.15
CA LYS A 18 32.13 -6.98 -28.98
C LYS A 18 32.64 -5.57 -29.34
N ASP A 19 33.05 -5.34 -30.58
CA ASP A 19 33.42 -4.02 -31.11
C ASP A 19 32.21 -3.08 -31.30
N GLY A 20 30.98 -3.58 -31.17
CA GLY A 20 29.77 -2.77 -31.25
C GLY A 20 29.28 -2.53 -32.68
N VAL A 21 29.90 -3.19 -33.66
CA VAL A 21 29.61 -3.04 -35.09
C VAL A 21 28.85 -4.25 -35.61
N LEU A 22 27.76 -3.97 -36.33
CA LEU A 22 26.98 -4.95 -37.07
C LEU A 22 27.40 -4.93 -38.54
N PHE A 23 27.77 -6.11 -39.06
CA PHE A 23 27.98 -6.38 -40.48
C PHE A 23 26.88 -7.29 -41.03
N ILE A 24 26.33 -6.96 -42.18
CA ILE A 24 25.34 -7.79 -42.87
C ILE A 24 25.94 -8.18 -44.21
N TYR A 25 25.96 -9.47 -44.49
CA TYR A 25 26.50 -10.09 -45.69
C TYR A 25 25.37 -10.67 -46.53
N HIS A 26 25.56 -10.68 -47.85
CA HIS A 26 24.72 -11.48 -48.74
C HIS A 26 25.17 -12.94 -48.68
N THR A 27 24.30 -13.91 -48.42
CA THR A 27 24.72 -15.31 -48.23
C THR A 27 25.27 -15.96 -49.49
N SER A 28 24.82 -15.55 -50.68
CA SER A 28 25.28 -16.15 -51.94
C SER A 28 26.65 -15.65 -52.41
N THR A 29 26.98 -14.37 -52.20
CA THR A 29 28.24 -13.78 -52.65
C THR A 29 29.23 -13.53 -51.51
N MET A 30 28.76 -13.56 -50.26
CA MET A 30 29.49 -13.21 -49.05
C MET A 30 30.05 -11.78 -49.03
N ASP A 31 29.50 -10.90 -49.88
CA ASP A 31 29.83 -9.48 -49.90
C ASP A 31 29.15 -8.75 -48.74
N ILE A 32 29.79 -7.70 -48.24
CA ILE A 32 29.22 -6.82 -47.22
C ILE A 32 28.10 -5.99 -47.86
N PHE A 33 26.87 -6.32 -47.47
CA PHE A 33 25.66 -5.64 -47.90
C PHE A 33 25.41 -4.35 -47.10
N ALA A 34 25.62 -4.38 -45.78
CA ALA A 34 25.47 -3.21 -44.92
C ALA A 34 26.35 -3.29 -43.67
N GLN A 35 26.74 -2.13 -43.15
CA GLN A 35 27.50 -2.00 -41.91
C GLN A 35 26.91 -0.86 -41.07
N LYS A 36 26.74 -1.09 -39.76
CA LYS A 36 26.28 -0.05 -38.83
C LYS A 36 26.89 -0.23 -37.45
N HIS A 37 27.29 0.88 -36.84
CA HIS A 37 27.68 0.92 -35.44
C HIS A 37 26.42 1.07 -34.57
N CYS A 38 26.19 0.14 -33.64
CA CYS A 38 24.96 0.05 -32.85
C CYS A 38 25.17 0.32 -31.37
N HIS A 39 26.28 -0.15 -30.79
CA HIS A 39 26.59 -0.01 -29.36
C HIS A 39 28.06 0.35 -29.14
N SER A 40 28.37 0.99 -28.02
CA SER A 40 29.75 1.34 -27.68
C SER A 40 30.54 0.10 -27.23
N TYR A 41 31.82 0.01 -27.62
CA TYR A 41 32.74 -1.00 -27.09
C TYR A 41 32.86 -0.95 -25.56
N GLN A 42 32.80 0.25 -24.98
CA GLN A 42 32.88 0.43 -23.51
C GLN A 42 31.65 -0.13 -22.77
N GLY A 43 30.50 -0.23 -23.46
CA GLY A 43 29.25 -0.81 -22.95
C GLY A 43 29.14 -2.33 -23.10
N GLY A 44 30.23 -3.02 -23.43
CA GLY A 44 30.26 -4.47 -23.66
C GLY A 44 29.89 -4.91 -25.09
N GLY A 45 29.61 -3.96 -25.99
CA GLY A 45 29.30 -4.23 -27.39
C GLY A 45 27.94 -4.92 -27.61
N ILE A 46 27.81 -5.63 -28.73
CA ILE A 46 26.58 -6.33 -29.09
C ILE A 46 26.54 -7.70 -28.40
N ARG A 47 25.48 -7.97 -27.64
CA ARG A 47 25.27 -9.25 -26.94
C ARG A 47 24.35 -10.20 -27.70
N SER A 48 23.30 -9.67 -28.34
CA SER A 48 22.33 -10.48 -29.07
C SER A 48 21.76 -9.70 -30.25
N MET A 49 21.36 -10.45 -31.28
CA MET A 49 20.80 -9.92 -32.50
C MET A 49 19.75 -10.85 -33.08
N VAL A 50 18.64 -10.28 -33.53
CA VAL A 50 17.53 -11.04 -34.13
C VAL A 50 16.97 -10.29 -35.33
N PHE A 51 16.75 -11.01 -36.43
CA PHE A 51 15.96 -10.54 -37.56
C PHE A 51 14.46 -10.71 -37.24
N SER A 52 13.68 -9.70 -37.58
CA SER A 52 12.24 -9.86 -37.73
C SER A 52 11.89 -10.96 -38.72
N LEU A 53 10.79 -11.69 -38.49
CA LEU A 53 10.34 -12.78 -39.36
C LEU A 53 9.98 -12.28 -40.78
N ASP A 54 9.59 -11.01 -40.90
CA ASP A 54 9.32 -10.35 -42.18
C ASP A 54 10.58 -9.77 -42.87
N GLY A 55 11.74 -9.87 -42.22
CA GLY A 55 13.03 -9.40 -42.73
C GLY A 55 13.20 -7.89 -42.81
N LYS A 56 12.23 -7.09 -42.32
CA LYS A 56 12.24 -5.62 -42.47
C LYS A 56 13.03 -4.90 -41.39
N PHE A 57 13.12 -5.52 -40.22
CA PHE A 57 13.75 -4.97 -39.03
C PHE A 57 14.81 -5.91 -38.47
N ILE A 58 15.81 -5.31 -37.83
CA ILE A 58 16.85 -6.00 -37.07
C ILE A 58 16.89 -5.40 -35.68
N LEU A 59 16.77 -6.25 -34.67
CA LEU A 59 16.90 -5.86 -33.27
C LEU A 59 18.27 -6.22 -32.76
N VAL A 60 18.91 -5.26 -32.10
CA VAL A 60 20.25 -5.40 -31.51
C VAL A 60 20.16 -5.01 -30.05
N ASN A 61 20.77 -5.84 -29.18
CA ASN A 61 20.82 -5.60 -27.74
C ASN A 61 22.27 -5.55 -27.24
N SER A 62 22.56 -4.68 -26.29
CA SER A 62 23.85 -4.60 -25.61
C SER A 62 23.89 -5.44 -24.33
N GLU A 63 25.11 -5.66 -23.82
CA GLU A 63 25.33 -6.41 -22.58
C GLU A 63 25.01 -5.57 -21.33
N ASN A 64 25.42 -4.30 -21.31
CA ASN A 64 25.37 -3.46 -20.10
C ASN A 64 24.56 -2.17 -20.24
N ASP A 65 24.26 -1.69 -21.45
CA ASP A 65 23.61 -0.38 -21.61
C ASP A 65 22.08 -0.45 -21.44
N GLY A 66 21.48 -1.65 -21.47
CA GLY A 66 20.02 -1.83 -21.35
C GLY A 66 19.21 -1.21 -22.49
N VAL A 67 19.86 -0.77 -23.57
CA VAL A 67 19.24 -0.13 -24.73
C VAL A 67 19.04 -1.15 -25.85
N LEU A 68 17.81 -1.21 -26.38
CA LEU A 68 17.47 -2.00 -27.56
C LEU A 68 17.47 -1.11 -28.81
N VAL A 69 18.29 -1.42 -29.80
CA VAL A 69 18.36 -0.69 -31.06
C VAL A 69 17.58 -1.43 -32.14
N CYS A 70 16.54 -0.79 -32.67
CA CYS A 70 15.78 -1.28 -33.82
C CYS A 70 16.27 -0.62 -35.10
N LEU A 71 16.79 -1.42 -36.03
CA LEU A 71 17.25 -0.97 -37.33
C LEU A 71 16.22 -1.30 -38.39
N LYS A 72 15.95 -0.31 -39.26
CA LYS A 72 15.11 -0.45 -40.45
C LYS A 72 15.93 -0.13 -41.69
N TRP A 73 15.69 -0.89 -42.75
CA TRP A 73 16.34 -0.68 -44.03
C TRP A 73 15.94 0.65 -44.69
N LYS A 74 16.94 1.43 -45.17
CA LYS A 74 16.72 2.73 -45.80
C LYS A 74 16.46 2.64 -47.31
N LYS A 75 17.19 1.75 -48.00
CA LYS A 75 17.01 1.42 -49.43
C LYS A 75 17.42 -0.03 -49.63
N ILE A 76 16.51 -0.87 -50.11
CA ILE A 76 16.77 -2.24 -50.58
C ILE A 76 16.27 -2.33 -52.02
N LYS A 77 16.88 -3.19 -52.84
CA LYS A 77 16.36 -3.53 -54.17
C LYS A 77 14.95 -4.13 -54.04
N GLU A 78 14.01 -3.67 -54.85
CA GLU A 78 12.61 -4.15 -54.77
C GLU A 78 12.46 -5.68 -54.90
N VAL A 79 13.39 -6.34 -55.59
CA VAL A 79 13.40 -7.80 -55.77
C VAL A 79 13.60 -8.53 -54.45
N GLU A 80 14.60 -8.13 -53.65
CA GLU A 80 14.92 -8.75 -52.35
C GLU A 80 13.78 -8.54 -51.33
N VAL A 81 13.09 -7.40 -51.39
CA VAL A 81 11.92 -7.11 -50.54
C VAL A 81 10.73 -8.00 -50.90
N LYS A 82 10.49 -8.25 -52.19
CA LYS A 82 9.40 -9.13 -52.66
C LYS A 82 9.64 -10.58 -52.29
N GLU A 83 10.88 -11.05 -52.38
CA GLU A 83 11.26 -12.42 -51.99
C GLU A 83 11.11 -12.63 -50.48
N ALA A 84 11.58 -11.68 -49.66
CA ALA A 84 11.37 -11.70 -48.21
C ALA A 84 9.87 -11.69 -47.84
N ALA A 85 9.06 -10.86 -48.51
CA ALA A 85 7.63 -10.78 -48.27
C ALA A 85 6.89 -12.07 -48.67
N PHE A 86 7.28 -12.69 -49.78
CA PHE A 86 6.71 -13.96 -50.22
C PHE A 86 7.06 -15.10 -49.24
N HIS A 87 8.31 -15.15 -48.79
CA HIS A 87 8.73 -16.12 -47.76
C HIS A 87 7.93 -15.95 -46.46
N TRP A 88 7.74 -14.71 -46.01
CA TRP A 88 6.92 -14.41 -44.84
C TRP A 88 5.46 -14.86 -45.01
N GLN A 89 4.84 -14.60 -46.16
CA GLN A 89 3.47 -15.04 -46.43
C GLN A 89 3.32 -16.57 -46.41
N SER A 90 4.31 -17.29 -46.95
CA SER A 90 4.36 -18.76 -46.89
C SER A 90 4.49 -19.25 -45.44
N LEU A 91 5.41 -18.66 -44.66
CA LEU A 91 5.64 -19.02 -43.26
C LEU A 91 4.41 -18.71 -42.39
N LEU A 92 3.76 -17.57 -42.61
CA LEU A 92 2.54 -17.17 -41.92
C LEU A 92 1.38 -18.14 -42.20
N ALA A 93 1.25 -18.64 -43.44
CA ALA A 93 0.25 -19.65 -43.77
C ALA A 93 0.50 -20.98 -43.02
N VAL A 94 1.77 -21.38 -42.88
CA VAL A 94 2.14 -22.59 -42.10
C VAL A 94 1.84 -22.39 -40.61
N LEU A 95 2.21 -21.24 -40.04
CA LEU A 95 1.96 -20.92 -38.63
C LEU A 95 0.46 -20.82 -38.32
N ASN A 96 -0.33 -20.16 -39.18
CA ASN A 96 -1.77 -20.10 -39.00
C ASN A 96 -2.41 -21.49 -39.05
N LYS A 97 -1.90 -22.38 -39.92
CA LYS A 97 -2.37 -23.76 -39.99
C LYS A 97 -1.99 -24.57 -38.75
N SER A 98 -0.79 -24.38 -38.18
CA SER A 98 -0.42 -25.05 -36.92
C SER A 98 -1.24 -24.52 -35.75
N SER A 99 -1.39 -23.20 -35.62
CA SER A 99 -2.19 -22.60 -34.56
C SER A 99 -3.67 -22.98 -34.66
N SER A 100 -4.25 -23.07 -35.87
CA SER A 100 -5.64 -23.55 -36.01
C SER A 100 -5.78 -25.00 -35.58
N ASN A 101 -4.81 -25.86 -35.88
CA ASN A 101 -4.85 -27.26 -35.47
C ASN A 101 -4.69 -27.40 -33.95
N GLU A 102 -3.76 -26.64 -33.34
CA GLU A 102 -3.55 -26.64 -31.89
C GLU A 102 -4.77 -26.11 -31.14
N ASN A 103 -5.41 -25.04 -31.63
CA ASN A 103 -6.62 -24.49 -31.03
C ASN A 103 -7.78 -25.49 -31.05
N VAL A 104 -7.97 -26.26 -32.14
CA VAL A 104 -9.00 -27.32 -32.21
C VAL A 104 -8.73 -28.41 -31.16
N VAL A 105 -7.47 -28.75 -30.90
CA VAL A 105 -7.11 -29.71 -29.85
C VAL A 105 -7.40 -29.13 -28.47
N LEU A 106 -7.05 -27.86 -28.21
CA LEU A 106 -7.31 -27.19 -26.95
C LEU A 106 -8.83 -27.08 -26.65
N GLU A 107 -9.64 -26.75 -27.65
CA GLU A 107 -11.11 -26.73 -27.53
C GLU A 107 -11.69 -28.12 -27.19
N SER A 108 -11.02 -29.19 -27.59
CA SER A 108 -11.44 -30.57 -27.29
C SER A 108 -11.00 -31.07 -25.90
N MET A 109 -10.17 -30.31 -25.17
CA MET A 109 -9.72 -30.69 -23.83
C MET A 109 -10.76 -30.24 -22.78
N ALA A 110 -11.27 -31.20 -22.01
CA ALA A 110 -12.31 -30.97 -21.00
C ALA A 110 -11.91 -29.98 -19.88
N GLU A 111 -10.60 -29.74 -19.68
CA GLU A 111 -10.09 -28.77 -18.70
C GLU A 111 -10.21 -27.30 -19.16
N TRP A 112 -10.51 -27.05 -20.44
CA TRP A 112 -10.51 -25.71 -21.06
C TRP A 112 -11.88 -25.24 -21.55
N GLN A 113 -12.97 -25.93 -21.17
CA GLN A 113 -14.32 -25.39 -21.34
C GLN A 113 -14.58 -24.32 -20.28
N PHE A 114 -14.21 -23.07 -20.59
CA PHE A 114 -14.72 -21.90 -19.89
C PHE A 114 -16.15 -21.62 -20.38
N ASP A 115 -17.14 -22.06 -19.63
CA ASP A 115 -18.50 -21.52 -19.74
C ASP A 115 -18.58 -20.22 -18.92
N PRO A 116 -18.86 -19.04 -19.54
CA PRO A 116 -18.93 -17.78 -18.81
C PRO A 116 -20.21 -17.62 -17.97
N GLU A 117 -21.20 -18.50 -18.12
CA GLU A 117 -22.51 -18.36 -17.47
C GLU A 117 -23.13 -19.73 -17.19
N SER A 118 -23.10 -20.19 -15.94
CA SER A 118 -24.27 -20.81 -15.27
C SER A 118 -23.89 -21.40 -13.90
N THR A 119 -24.31 -20.69 -12.86
CA THR A 119 -24.79 -21.29 -11.63
C THR A 119 -26.12 -22.02 -11.90
N LEU A 120 -26.34 -23.11 -11.14
CA LEU A 120 -27.58 -23.90 -10.96
C LEU A 120 -27.78 -25.13 -11.87
N GLU A 121 -27.73 -26.28 -11.18
CA GLU A 121 -28.64 -27.42 -11.29
C GLU A 121 -29.13 -27.87 -12.68
N SER A 122 -28.62 -29.00 -13.13
CA SER A 122 -29.36 -30.28 -13.21
C SER A 122 -28.68 -31.19 -14.22
N VAL A 123 -28.24 -32.36 -13.74
CA VAL A 123 -27.66 -33.42 -14.57
C VAL A 123 -28.81 -34.09 -15.34
N PRO A 124 -28.78 -34.16 -16.69
CA PRO A 124 -29.73 -35.00 -17.41
C PRO A 124 -29.29 -36.46 -17.32
N GLU A 125 -30.18 -37.28 -16.77
CA GLU A 125 -30.17 -38.73 -16.94
C GLU A 125 -30.36 -39.07 -18.44
N GLU A 126 -29.34 -39.60 -19.10
CA GLU A 126 -29.55 -40.40 -20.31
C GLU A 126 -29.63 -41.88 -19.95
N LYS A 127 -30.88 -42.38 -19.99
CA LYS A 127 -31.25 -43.79 -19.90
C LYS A 127 -30.91 -44.50 -21.22
N PHE A 128 -29.85 -45.32 -21.23
CA PHE A 128 -29.74 -46.39 -22.21
C PHE A 128 -30.52 -47.62 -21.71
N LYS A 129 -31.67 -47.89 -22.34
CA LYS A 129 -32.43 -49.14 -22.22
C LYS A 129 -31.66 -50.27 -22.92
N VAL A 130 -31.31 -51.33 -22.18
CA VAL A 130 -31.09 -52.67 -22.75
C VAL A 130 -32.10 -53.58 -22.09
N THR A 131 -33.05 -54.07 -22.88
CA THR A 131 -34.01 -55.11 -22.52
C THR A 131 -33.28 -56.42 -22.22
N GLU A 132 -33.53 -56.97 -21.04
CA GLU A 132 -33.23 -58.36 -20.70
C GLU A 132 -34.14 -59.28 -21.52
N GLU A 133 -33.57 -60.17 -22.33
CA GLU A 133 -34.20 -61.43 -22.68
C GLU A 133 -33.18 -62.55 -22.52
N ASP A 134 -33.42 -63.39 -21.52
CA ASP A 134 -32.81 -64.69 -21.32
C ASP A 134 -33.13 -65.61 -22.50
N GLY A 135 -32.08 -66.18 -23.10
CA GLY A 135 -32.22 -67.14 -24.19
C GLY A 135 -30.92 -67.91 -24.44
N ASN A 136 -30.75 -69.00 -23.71
CA ASN A 136 -29.72 -70.02 -23.90
C ASN A 136 -29.56 -70.45 -25.37
N VAL A 137 -28.38 -70.28 -25.96
CA VAL A 137 -27.86 -71.18 -27.01
C VAL A 137 -26.36 -71.39 -26.79
N THR A 138 -26.04 -72.62 -26.39
CA THR A 138 -24.69 -73.21 -26.45
C THR A 138 -24.27 -73.40 -27.91
N SER A 139 -22.96 -73.29 -28.16
CA SER A 139 -22.22 -73.66 -29.39
C SER A 139 -22.02 -72.56 -30.45
N LEU A 140 -20.87 -71.86 -30.37
CA LEU A 140 -19.69 -72.19 -31.19
C LEU A 140 -18.49 -71.35 -30.75
N HIS A 141 -17.42 -72.05 -30.34
CA HIS A 141 -16.09 -71.48 -30.25
C HIS A 141 -15.60 -71.05 -31.64
N SER A 142 -15.24 -69.78 -31.80
CA SER A 142 -14.09 -69.40 -32.64
C SER A 142 -13.62 -67.97 -32.33
N ALA A 143 -12.47 -67.90 -31.65
CA ALA A 143 -11.37 -66.96 -31.84
C ALA A 143 -11.66 -65.47 -32.12
N SER A 144 -11.57 -64.63 -31.07
CA SER A 144 -10.87 -63.32 -31.10
C SER A 144 -10.88 -62.61 -29.73
N THR A 145 -10.21 -63.17 -28.72
CA THR A 145 -10.07 -62.53 -27.39
C THR A 145 -8.94 -61.50 -27.35
N ASN A 146 -8.86 -60.55 -28.29
CA ASN A 146 -7.74 -59.58 -28.31
C ASN A 146 -8.06 -58.13 -28.71
N ASP A 147 -9.32 -57.70 -28.78
CA ASP A 147 -9.65 -56.28 -29.02
C ASP A 147 -10.48 -55.68 -27.89
N MET A 148 -9.82 -55.44 -26.74
CA MET A 148 -10.27 -54.44 -25.77
C MET A 148 -9.11 -53.49 -25.55
N THR A 149 -9.23 -52.27 -26.08
CA THR A 149 -8.28 -51.18 -25.88
C THR A 149 -8.10 -50.90 -24.39
N TRP A 150 -6.89 -50.48 -23.98
CA TRP A 150 -6.54 -50.13 -22.59
C TRP A 150 -7.57 -49.19 -21.92
N ILE A 151 -8.20 -48.31 -22.71
CA ILE A 151 -9.31 -47.44 -22.30
C ILE A 151 -10.58 -48.23 -21.91
N GLY A 152 -10.97 -49.26 -22.66
CA GLY A 152 -12.12 -50.12 -22.37
C GLY A 152 -11.98 -50.88 -21.05
N GLN A 153 -10.76 -51.32 -20.70
CA GLN A 153 -10.48 -51.93 -19.39
C GLN A 153 -10.58 -50.92 -18.24
N LYS A 154 -10.14 -49.68 -18.45
CA LYS A 154 -10.24 -48.58 -17.47
C LYS A 154 -11.70 -48.20 -17.21
N ILE A 155 -12.51 -48.10 -18.27
CA ILE A 155 -13.95 -47.81 -18.17
C ILE A 155 -14.68 -48.89 -17.38
N LYS A 156 -14.37 -50.18 -17.64
CA LYS A 156 -15.00 -51.29 -16.93
C LYS A 156 -14.64 -51.30 -15.43
N LYS A 157 -13.38 -51.01 -15.08
CA LYS A 157 -12.95 -50.86 -13.67
C LYS A 157 -13.62 -49.66 -13.00
N PHE A 158 -13.72 -48.53 -13.69
CA PHE A 158 -14.37 -47.32 -13.18
C PHE A 158 -15.87 -47.51 -12.92
N LEU A 159 -16.58 -48.18 -13.84
CA LEU A 159 -17.99 -48.55 -13.67
C LEU A 159 -18.19 -49.48 -12.46
N PHE A 160 -17.29 -50.44 -12.27
CA PHE A 160 -17.33 -51.36 -11.13
C PHE A 160 -17.10 -50.61 -9.81
N LEU A 161 -16.10 -49.72 -9.74
CA LEU A 161 -15.85 -48.89 -8.56
C LEU A 161 -17.03 -47.98 -8.21
N ASN A 162 -17.67 -47.36 -9.21
CA ASN A 162 -18.85 -46.53 -8.99
C ASN A 162 -20.05 -47.33 -8.47
N PHE A 163 -20.18 -48.60 -8.87
CA PHE A 163 -21.22 -49.48 -8.34
C PHE A 163 -21.02 -49.74 -6.84
N PHE A 164 -19.80 -50.08 -6.41
CA PHE A 164 -19.49 -50.25 -4.98
C PHE A 164 -19.63 -48.95 -4.18
N LYS A 165 -19.22 -47.82 -4.74
CA LYS A 165 -19.38 -46.51 -4.10
C LYS A 165 -20.85 -46.20 -3.79
N LYS A 166 -21.75 -46.39 -4.77
CA LYS A 166 -23.20 -46.20 -4.58
C LYS A 166 -23.78 -47.17 -3.54
N GLN A 167 -23.25 -48.38 -3.47
CA GLN A 167 -23.69 -49.37 -2.48
C GLN A 167 -23.24 -48.97 -1.06
N ILE A 168 -22.02 -48.48 -0.90
CA ILE A 168 -21.50 -47.96 0.39
C ILE A 168 -22.25 -46.70 0.81
N GLU A 169 -22.50 -45.75 -0.10
CA GLU A 169 -23.30 -44.55 0.17
C GLU A 169 -24.71 -44.91 0.66
N LYS A 170 -25.31 -45.94 0.07
CA LYS A 170 -26.61 -46.45 0.52
C LYS A 170 -26.53 -47.07 1.93
N MET A 171 -25.48 -47.83 2.24
CA MET A 171 -25.27 -48.41 3.57
C MET A 171 -25.01 -47.34 4.64
N ILE A 172 -24.28 -46.27 4.32
CA ILE A 172 -24.06 -45.12 5.22
C ILE A 172 -25.39 -44.40 5.48
N HIS A 173 -26.18 -44.16 4.44
CA HIS A 173 -27.48 -43.51 4.58
C HIS A 173 -28.47 -44.36 5.39
N GLU A 174 -28.45 -45.68 5.23
CA GLU A 174 -29.25 -46.60 6.04
C GLU A 174 -28.81 -46.57 7.52
N ASN A 175 -27.50 -46.51 7.80
CA ASN A 175 -26.93 -46.42 9.15
C ASN A 175 -27.22 -45.08 9.85
N GLU A 176 -27.31 -43.97 9.11
CA GLU A 176 -27.69 -42.65 9.65
C GLU A 176 -29.13 -42.58 10.15
N GLN A 177 -30.01 -43.45 9.63
CA GLN A 177 -31.43 -43.50 10.01
C GLN A 177 -31.70 -44.37 11.26
N VAL A 178 -30.66 -45.04 11.78
CA VAL A 178 -30.75 -45.92 12.95
C VAL A 178 -30.49 -45.10 14.23
N PRO A 179 -31.17 -45.37 15.37
CA PRO A 179 -30.92 -44.68 16.63
C PRO A 179 -29.45 -44.76 17.08
N ASP A 180 -28.96 -43.73 17.78
CA ASP A 180 -27.54 -43.51 18.14
C ASP A 180 -26.84 -44.68 18.86
N ILE A 181 -27.58 -45.64 19.42
CA ILE A 181 -27.06 -46.83 20.11
C ILE A 181 -26.62 -47.92 19.11
N GLU A 182 -27.23 -47.97 17.93
CA GLU A 182 -26.98 -48.96 16.88
C GLU A 182 -26.28 -48.35 15.66
N LYS A 183 -26.04 -47.03 15.68
CA LYS A 183 -25.32 -46.30 14.65
C LYS A 183 -23.84 -46.68 14.68
N LEU A 184 -23.38 -47.34 13.61
CA LEU A 184 -21.98 -47.69 13.44
C LEU A 184 -21.15 -46.44 13.09
N GLU A 185 -19.90 -46.38 13.57
CA GLU A 185 -18.99 -45.29 13.20
C GLU A 185 -18.48 -45.48 11.77
N LEU A 186 -18.14 -44.39 11.08
CA LEU A 186 -17.64 -44.45 9.69
C LEU A 186 -16.36 -45.30 9.55
N GLN A 187 -15.56 -45.40 10.62
CA GLN A 187 -14.36 -46.25 10.69
C GLN A 187 -14.67 -47.75 10.75
N GLU A 188 -15.89 -48.15 11.11
CA GLU A 188 -16.28 -49.57 11.20
C GLU A 188 -16.72 -50.14 9.83
N PHE A 189 -16.98 -49.27 8.85
CA PHE A 189 -17.23 -49.65 7.47
C PHE A 189 -15.95 -49.93 6.67
N SER A 190 -14.77 -49.57 7.21
CA SER A 190 -13.49 -49.84 6.55
C SER A 190 -13.05 -51.29 6.84
N LEU A 191 -13.02 -52.10 5.77
CA LEU A 191 -12.57 -53.49 5.85
C LEU A 191 -11.05 -53.60 5.98
N ASP A 192 -10.30 -52.59 5.53
CA ASP A 192 -8.83 -52.56 5.52
C ASP A 192 -8.28 -51.44 6.44
N THR A 193 -8.27 -51.76 7.74
CA THR A 193 -7.76 -50.86 8.78
C THR A 193 -6.25 -50.65 8.72
N GLU A 194 -5.49 -51.54 8.05
CA GLU A 194 -4.04 -51.39 7.89
C GLU A 194 -3.71 -50.37 6.79
N GLU A 195 -4.39 -50.47 5.64
CA GLU A 195 -4.23 -49.52 4.54
C GLU A 195 -4.71 -48.11 4.94
N GLU A 196 -5.82 -48.01 5.68
CA GLU A 196 -6.33 -46.75 6.22
C GLU A 196 -5.30 -46.08 7.14
N LYS A 197 -4.74 -46.82 8.09
CA LYS A 197 -3.67 -46.31 8.97
C LYS A 197 -2.44 -45.87 8.18
N ARG A 198 -2.09 -46.59 7.11
CA ARG A 198 -0.96 -46.22 6.25
C ARG A 198 -1.23 -44.90 5.51
N VAL A 199 -2.41 -44.74 4.92
CA VAL A 199 -2.81 -43.51 4.21
C VAL A 199 -2.93 -42.34 5.18
N GLN A 200 -3.46 -42.56 6.38
CA GLN A 200 -3.54 -41.54 7.42
C GLN A 200 -2.15 -41.09 7.88
N ALA A 201 -1.22 -42.03 8.09
CA ALA A 201 0.17 -41.70 8.42
C ALA A 201 0.86 -40.91 7.31
N GLU A 202 0.62 -41.26 6.03
CA GLU A 202 1.14 -40.51 4.88
C GLU A 202 0.55 -39.10 4.82
N ALA A 203 -0.77 -38.96 5.03
CA ALA A 203 -1.45 -37.67 5.08
C ALA A 203 -0.95 -36.80 6.23
N GLU A 204 -0.79 -37.35 7.43
CA GLU A 204 -0.23 -36.65 8.60
C GLU A 204 1.24 -36.23 8.36
N GLN A 205 2.02 -37.06 7.68
CA GLN A 205 3.38 -36.73 7.29
C GLN A 205 3.40 -35.55 6.31
N GLU A 206 2.51 -35.55 5.32
CA GLU A 206 2.42 -34.48 4.34
C GLU A 206 1.90 -33.18 4.96
N VAL A 207 0.89 -33.25 5.82
CA VAL A 207 0.41 -32.09 6.61
C VAL A 207 1.55 -31.53 7.46
N SER A 208 2.36 -32.39 8.10
CA SER A 208 3.52 -31.98 8.89
C SER A 208 4.61 -31.32 8.05
N ARG A 209 4.84 -31.80 6.82
CA ARG A 209 5.79 -31.18 5.88
C ARG A 209 5.30 -29.80 5.43
N VAL A 210 4.03 -29.68 5.05
CA VAL A 210 3.41 -28.41 4.64
C VAL A 210 3.42 -27.42 5.81
N ARG A 211 3.08 -27.84 7.03
CA ARG A 211 3.16 -27.00 8.24
C ARG A 211 4.58 -26.46 8.45
N LYS A 212 5.60 -27.31 8.41
CA LYS A 212 7.00 -26.87 8.54
C LYS A 212 7.39 -25.89 7.44
N LYS A 213 6.95 -26.11 6.21
CA LYS A 213 7.22 -25.19 5.10
C LYS A 213 6.59 -23.82 5.36
N ILE A 214 5.33 -23.77 5.77
CA ILE A 214 4.62 -22.54 6.12
C ILE A 214 5.29 -21.83 7.32
N GLU A 215 5.70 -22.59 8.34
CA GLU A 215 6.44 -22.04 9.49
C GLU A 215 7.75 -21.38 9.04
N MET A 216 8.51 -22.03 8.16
CA MET A 216 9.75 -21.47 7.61
C MET A 216 9.50 -20.21 6.76
N GLU A 217 8.44 -20.20 5.95
CA GLU A 217 8.03 -19.02 5.17
C GLU A 217 7.59 -17.87 6.08
N ASN A 218 6.82 -18.16 7.14
CA ASN A 218 6.42 -17.18 8.13
C ASN A 218 7.62 -16.59 8.88
N LEU A 219 8.59 -17.42 9.26
CA LEU A 219 9.85 -16.97 9.89
C LEU A 219 10.66 -16.07 8.94
N ALA A 220 10.75 -16.42 7.66
CA ALA A 220 11.43 -15.59 6.67
C ALA A 220 10.73 -14.24 6.49
N ASN A 221 9.39 -14.24 6.44
CA ASN A 221 8.59 -13.01 6.35
C ASN A 221 8.73 -12.13 7.60
N GLN A 222 8.75 -12.73 8.80
CA GLN A 222 9.00 -12.01 10.06
C GLN A 222 10.39 -11.37 10.08
N TYR A 223 11.42 -12.12 9.65
CA TYR A 223 12.76 -11.57 9.53
C TYR A 223 12.80 -10.39 8.55
N LEU A 224 12.18 -10.54 7.38
CA LEU A 224 12.11 -9.47 6.38
C LEU A 224 11.36 -8.24 6.93
N GLN A 225 10.24 -8.45 7.62
CA GLN A 225 9.47 -7.40 8.28
C GLN A 225 10.34 -6.66 9.30
N ASP A 226 11.09 -7.37 10.14
CA ASP A 226 11.98 -6.77 11.13
C ASP A 226 13.10 -5.97 10.48
N VAL A 227 13.70 -6.46 9.39
CA VAL A 227 14.74 -5.73 8.65
C VAL A 227 14.18 -4.45 8.06
N ILE A 228 13.04 -4.51 7.36
CA ILE A 228 12.38 -3.34 6.77
C ILE A 228 11.99 -2.34 7.86
N LYS A 229 11.44 -2.81 8.98
CA LYS A 229 11.06 -1.95 10.10
C LYS A 229 12.28 -1.25 10.69
N ARG A 230 13.38 -1.96 10.95
CA ARG A 230 14.60 -1.34 11.49
C ARG A 230 15.20 -0.31 10.54
N GLU A 231 15.31 -0.65 9.26
CA GLU A 231 15.97 0.21 8.28
C GLU A 231 15.11 1.41 7.86
N CYS A 232 13.80 1.22 7.68
CA CYS A 232 12.92 2.25 7.12
C CYS A 232 12.05 2.97 8.15
N TRP A 233 11.75 2.35 9.29
CA TRP A 233 10.84 2.89 10.31
C TRP A 233 11.56 3.34 11.57
N ASP A 234 12.35 2.46 12.18
CA ASP A 234 13.01 2.73 13.46
C ASP A 234 14.21 3.68 13.29
N SER A 235 14.81 3.75 12.10
CA SER A 235 15.90 4.70 11.79
C SER A 235 15.44 6.14 11.55
N MET A 236 14.12 6.38 11.52
CA MET A 236 13.53 7.70 11.26
C MET A 236 13.35 8.48 12.55
N CYS A 237 13.92 9.70 12.59
CA CYS A 237 13.69 10.66 13.66
C CYS A 237 12.27 11.24 13.60
N ALA A 238 11.83 11.59 12.39
CA ALA A 238 10.47 12.06 12.13
C ALA A 238 9.80 11.10 11.15
N LYS A 239 8.78 10.38 11.62
CA LYS A 239 7.98 9.44 10.81
C LYS A 239 7.05 10.21 9.88
N GLY A 240 6.87 9.73 8.66
CA GLY A 240 5.95 10.32 7.69
C GLY A 240 4.51 10.24 8.18
N ARG A 241 3.87 11.40 8.36
CA ARG A 241 2.48 11.57 8.82
C ARG A 241 1.77 12.54 7.90
N SER A 242 0.47 12.33 7.75
CA SER A 242 -0.39 13.23 6.99
C SER A 242 -1.56 13.69 7.83
N LEU A 243 -1.92 14.97 7.78
CA LEU A 243 -3.10 15.53 8.43
C LEU A 243 -4.14 15.87 7.37
N LYS A 244 -5.39 15.47 7.60
CA LYS A 244 -6.54 15.78 6.74
C LYS A 244 -7.46 16.81 7.39
N CYS A 245 -8.15 17.61 6.59
CA CYS A 245 -9.29 18.41 7.08
C CYS A 245 -10.47 17.49 7.46
N PHE A 246 -11.41 18.02 8.24
CA PHE A 246 -12.65 17.32 8.61
C PHE A 246 -13.69 17.36 7.49
N HIS A 247 -13.89 18.52 6.86
CA HIS A 247 -14.91 18.68 5.81
C HIS A 247 -14.32 18.89 4.42
N MET A 248 -13.09 19.37 4.34
CA MET A 248 -12.40 19.65 3.07
C MET A 248 -11.51 18.48 2.65
N ALA A 249 -11.28 18.34 1.35
CA ALA A 249 -10.35 17.35 0.81
C ALA A 249 -8.89 17.86 0.78
N HIS A 250 -8.47 18.61 1.80
CA HIS A 250 -7.09 19.09 1.93
C HIS A 250 -6.28 18.19 2.85
N GLU A 251 -5.04 17.96 2.46
CA GLU A 251 -4.11 17.08 3.13
C GLU A 251 -2.73 17.75 3.22
N VAL A 252 -2.16 17.77 4.41
CA VAL A 252 -0.82 18.30 4.66
C VAL A 252 0.06 17.19 5.20
N LYS A 253 1.16 16.89 4.49
CA LYS A 253 2.17 15.90 4.93
C LYS A 253 3.35 16.58 5.61
N ASN A 254 3.89 15.97 6.65
CA ASN A 254 5.16 16.38 7.23
C ASN A 254 6.36 15.95 6.35
N TYR A 255 7.58 16.31 6.77
CA TYR A 255 8.81 15.83 6.14
C TYR A 255 9.37 14.62 6.91
N PRO A 256 9.40 13.42 6.31
CA PRO A 256 10.10 12.29 6.90
C PRO A 256 11.60 12.59 6.99
N LEU A 257 12.19 12.42 8.17
CA LEU A 257 13.61 12.69 8.40
C LEU A 257 14.27 11.49 9.07
N LYS A 258 15.36 11.02 8.45
CA LYS A 258 16.24 10.01 9.04
C LYS A 258 17.11 10.64 10.14
N GLU A 259 17.41 9.86 11.17
CA GLU A 259 18.45 10.25 12.12
C GLU A 259 19.80 10.43 11.42
N ARG A 260 20.50 11.52 11.75
CA ARG A 260 21.84 11.78 11.21
C ARG A 260 22.82 10.79 11.80
N SER A 261 23.60 10.15 10.94
CA SER A 261 24.69 9.30 11.39
C SER A 261 25.76 10.10 12.11
N GLN A 262 26.50 9.43 12.99
CA GLN A 262 27.59 10.07 13.72
C GLN A 262 28.67 10.63 12.76
N GLU A 263 28.94 9.94 11.66
CA GLU A 263 29.89 10.37 10.63
C GLU A 263 29.46 11.68 9.93
N GLU A 264 28.16 11.83 9.65
CA GLU A 264 27.61 13.05 9.06
C GLU A 264 27.71 14.25 10.01
N LEU A 265 27.46 14.02 11.30
CA LEU A 265 27.59 15.06 12.33
C LEU A 265 29.05 15.49 12.51
N GLU A 266 29.99 14.54 12.55
CA GLU A 266 31.41 14.85 12.63
C GLU A 266 31.91 15.61 11.39
N THR A 267 31.44 15.24 10.20
CA THR A 267 31.76 15.94 8.96
C THR A 267 31.20 17.36 8.98
N LEU A 268 29.95 17.54 9.41
CA LEU A 268 29.33 18.85 9.55
C LEU A 268 30.10 19.72 10.55
N GLU A 269 30.50 19.17 11.69
CA GLU A 269 31.27 19.90 12.70
C GLU A 269 32.62 20.36 12.15
N LYS A 270 33.34 19.47 11.46
CA LYS A 270 34.61 19.82 10.78
C LYS A 270 34.41 20.97 9.80
N VAL A 271 33.39 20.90 8.95
CA VAL A 271 33.09 21.95 7.96
C VAL A 271 32.74 23.28 8.65
N LEU A 272 31.95 23.25 9.73
CA LEU A 272 31.63 24.45 10.52
C LEU A 272 32.86 25.08 11.16
N GLN A 273 33.78 24.26 11.69
CA GLN A 273 35.04 24.74 12.25
C GLN A 273 35.94 25.36 11.17
N LEU A 274 36.10 24.70 10.02
CA LEU A 274 36.84 25.22 8.88
C LEU A 274 36.28 26.58 8.44
N LYS A 275 34.96 26.70 8.31
CA LYS A 275 34.31 27.96 7.94
C LYS A 275 34.57 29.08 8.94
N LYS A 276 34.56 28.78 10.25
CA LYS A 276 34.88 29.76 11.31
C LYS A 276 36.33 30.23 11.21
N ILE A 277 37.26 29.33 10.91
CA ILE A 277 38.67 29.67 10.71
C ILE A 277 38.82 30.57 9.48
N GLU A 278 38.27 30.17 8.32
CA GLU A 278 38.35 30.96 7.09
C GLU A 278 37.73 32.36 7.24
N THR A 279 36.58 32.47 7.92
CA THR A 279 35.95 33.78 8.16
C THR A 279 36.75 34.65 9.13
N ALA A 280 37.44 34.06 10.11
CA ALA A 280 38.38 34.79 10.96
C ALA A 280 39.62 35.24 10.18
N ASP A 281 40.18 34.38 9.32
CA ASP A 281 41.33 34.69 8.49
C ASP A 281 41.01 35.80 7.49
N LEU A 282 39.86 35.75 6.82
CA LEU A 282 39.39 36.82 5.94
C LEU A 282 39.22 38.15 6.69
N LYS A 283 38.72 38.13 7.93
CA LYS A 283 38.60 39.35 8.75
C LYS A 283 39.98 39.90 9.12
N VAL A 284 40.96 39.04 9.42
CA VAL A 284 42.34 39.47 9.70
C VAL A 284 42.99 40.05 8.45
N GLN A 285 42.84 39.41 7.29
CA GLN A 285 43.36 39.93 6.02
C GLN A 285 42.76 41.30 5.66
N LYS A 286 41.44 41.47 5.82
CA LYS A 286 40.79 42.78 5.62
C LYS A 286 41.34 43.85 6.57
N LYS A 287 41.50 43.53 7.85
CA LYS A 287 42.09 44.45 8.83
C LYS A 287 43.54 44.79 8.51
N ASN A 288 44.34 43.84 8.05
CA ASN A 288 45.72 44.08 7.66
C ASN A 288 45.78 45.00 6.43
N LEU A 289 44.94 44.78 5.42
CA LEU A 289 44.81 45.64 4.24
C LEU A 289 44.32 47.05 4.60
N GLU A 290 43.37 47.17 5.52
CA GLU A 290 42.89 48.45 6.05
C GLU A 290 44.01 49.18 6.81
N THR A 291 44.79 48.48 7.61
CA THR A 291 45.92 49.05 8.36
C THR A 291 47.04 49.52 7.41
N GLU A 292 47.33 48.75 6.35
CA GLU A 292 48.27 49.13 5.27
C GLU A 292 47.78 50.34 4.47
N SER A 293 46.48 50.43 4.21
CA SER A 293 45.88 51.60 3.55
C SER A 293 45.86 52.86 4.44
N GLU A 294 45.67 52.72 5.76
CA GLU A 294 45.78 53.83 6.71
C GLU A 294 47.24 54.29 6.91
N THR A 295 48.23 53.39 6.74
CA THR A 295 49.66 53.78 6.76
C THR A 295 50.12 54.48 5.48
N LEU A 296 49.39 54.32 4.37
CA LEU A 296 49.61 55.04 3.11
C LEU A 296 48.76 56.32 2.98
N SER A 297 47.77 56.53 3.86
CA SER A 297 46.82 57.64 3.84
C SER A 297 47.01 58.63 5.00
N SER A 298 48.25 58.87 5.44
CA SER A 298 48.57 60.05 6.26
C SER A 298 48.70 61.29 5.36
N LYS A 299 47.59 61.71 4.74
CA LYS A 299 47.29 63.05 4.19
C LYS A 299 46.05 62.95 3.29
N GLU A 300 44.86 63.04 3.89
CA GLU A 300 43.75 63.93 3.50
C GLU A 300 42.50 63.56 4.31
N GLU A 301 41.67 64.56 4.56
CA GLU A 301 40.72 64.67 5.66
C GLU A 301 39.59 63.61 5.63
N ARG A 302 39.29 63.08 6.82
CA ARG A 302 38.19 62.16 7.10
C ARG A 302 36.84 62.87 7.02
N GLU A 303 36.05 62.57 5.99
CA GLU A 303 34.58 62.53 6.13
C GLU A 303 34.16 61.10 6.49
N LYS A 304 33.69 60.93 7.73
CA LYS A 304 33.03 59.70 8.18
C LYS A 304 31.64 59.65 7.56
N VAL A 305 31.44 58.77 6.58
CA VAL A 305 30.10 58.26 6.27
C VAL A 305 29.94 56.96 7.06
N GLU A 306 29.21 57.03 8.16
CA GLU A 306 28.65 55.86 8.83
C GLU A 306 27.70 55.16 7.86
N VAL A 307 28.17 54.08 7.23
CA VAL A 307 27.27 53.12 6.57
C VAL A 307 26.66 52.27 7.67
N THR A 308 25.46 52.67 8.10
CA THR A 308 24.52 51.79 8.78
C THR A 308 24.34 50.54 7.94
N THR A 309 24.86 49.41 8.42
CA THR A 309 24.71 48.10 7.81
C THR A 309 23.27 47.65 8.02
N ASP A 310 22.41 47.95 7.05
CA ASP A 310 21.08 47.36 6.96
C ASP A 310 21.23 45.85 6.68
N ASP A 311 20.89 45.01 7.65
CA ASP A 311 20.88 43.54 7.56
C ASP A 311 20.03 42.99 6.39
N SER A 312 19.19 43.84 5.79
CA SER A 312 18.39 43.53 4.59
C SER A 312 19.23 43.30 3.33
N ALA A 313 20.38 43.98 3.18
CA ALA A 313 21.22 43.85 1.98
C ALA A 313 22.00 42.52 1.93
N SER A 314 22.22 41.88 3.08
CA SER A 314 22.95 40.61 3.23
C SER A 314 22.20 39.42 2.58
N TYR A 315 20.87 39.37 2.71
CA TYR A 315 20.07 38.24 2.22
C TYR A 315 20.03 38.14 0.69
N CYS A 316 20.00 39.27 -0.01
CA CYS A 316 19.99 39.30 -1.48
C CYS A 316 21.30 38.77 -2.09
N LEU A 317 22.42 39.03 -1.43
CA LEU A 317 23.76 38.63 -1.86
C LEU A 317 24.03 37.13 -1.64
N ILE A 318 23.44 36.54 -0.59
CA ILE A 318 23.46 35.09 -0.35
C ILE A 318 22.46 34.36 -1.26
N GLY A 319 21.39 35.05 -1.68
CA GLY A 319 20.35 34.52 -2.56
C GLY A 319 19.60 33.34 -1.92
N SER A 320 19.38 33.38 -0.60
CA SER A 320 18.69 32.34 0.18
C SER A 320 17.59 32.96 1.04
N LEU A 321 16.41 32.34 1.03
CA LEU A 321 15.29 32.69 1.90
C LEU A 321 15.25 31.86 3.20
N SER A 322 16.20 30.93 3.37
CA SER A 322 16.17 29.92 4.43
C SER A 322 16.20 30.48 5.85
N SER A 323 16.73 31.68 6.05
CA SER A 323 16.79 32.39 7.35
C SER A 323 15.42 32.65 7.96
N GLN A 324 14.42 32.95 7.12
CA GLN A 324 13.05 33.21 7.57
C GLN A 324 12.32 31.94 7.99
N TYR A 325 12.86 30.76 7.62
CA TYR A 325 12.25 29.45 7.79
C TYR A 325 13.09 28.52 8.69
N GLY A 326 13.95 29.10 9.53
CA GLY A 326 14.72 28.38 10.56
C GLY A 326 16.10 27.87 10.14
N GLY A 327 16.58 28.24 8.95
CA GLY A 327 17.93 27.90 8.47
C GLY A 327 18.92 29.05 8.63
N ASP A 328 20.03 28.85 9.35
CA ASP A 328 21.04 29.90 9.51
C ASP A 328 21.89 30.08 8.24
N THR A 329 21.60 31.14 7.48
CA THR A 329 22.28 31.46 6.21
C THR A 329 23.64 32.13 6.41
N SER A 330 23.96 32.61 7.62
CA SER A 330 25.24 33.27 7.91
C SER A 330 26.45 32.33 7.79
N ILE A 331 26.19 31.03 7.89
CA ILE A 331 27.18 29.96 7.83
C ILE A 331 27.63 29.69 6.39
N LEU A 332 26.81 30.05 5.40
CA LEU A 332 27.10 29.77 3.99
C LEU A 332 28.26 30.60 3.44
N TYR A 333 28.93 30.06 2.43
CA TYR A 333 29.81 30.83 1.56
C TYR A 333 28.99 31.79 0.70
N HIS A 334 29.58 32.95 0.43
CA HIS A 334 29.03 33.86 -0.58
C HIS A 334 29.14 33.19 -1.96
N GLN A 335 28.14 33.38 -2.83
CA GLN A 335 28.12 32.77 -4.15
C GLN A 335 29.37 33.09 -5.01
N TRP A 336 30.01 34.24 -4.79
CA TRP A 336 31.21 34.67 -5.53
C TRP A 336 32.52 34.13 -4.94
N ASP A 337 32.50 33.66 -3.69
CA ASP A 337 33.71 33.24 -2.95
C ASP A 337 33.98 31.73 -3.09
N LEU A 338 33.22 31.02 -3.94
CA LEU A 338 33.31 29.57 -4.16
C LEU A 338 34.34 29.25 -5.25
N HIS A 339 35.62 29.37 -4.91
CA HIS A 339 36.71 29.18 -5.87
C HIS A 339 37.24 27.75 -5.88
N THR A 340 37.38 27.13 -4.71
CA THR A 340 38.01 25.80 -4.60
C THR A 340 36.99 24.66 -4.62
N ARG A 341 37.44 23.47 -5.04
CA ARG A 341 36.65 22.24 -4.99
C ARG A 341 36.16 21.95 -3.57
N GLU A 342 37.03 22.13 -2.57
CA GLU A 342 36.73 21.89 -1.16
C GLU A 342 35.66 22.88 -0.64
N GLN A 343 35.73 24.16 -1.00
CA GLN A 343 34.70 25.14 -0.64
C GLN A 343 33.33 24.79 -1.24
N LYS A 344 33.29 24.33 -2.50
CA LYS A 344 32.05 23.85 -3.14
C LYS A 344 31.47 22.63 -2.41
N VAL A 345 32.32 21.67 -2.01
CA VAL A 345 31.88 20.49 -1.24
C VAL A 345 31.39 20.88 0.15
N ASN A 346 32.12 21.75 0.86
CA ASN A 346 31.74 22.27 2.16
C ASN A 346 30.40 23.01 2.09
N GLN A 347 30.18 23.84 1.06
CA GLN A 347 28.92 24.52 0.81
C GLN A 347 27.76 23.53 0.62
N ILE A 348 27.97 22.40 -0.09
CA ILE A 348 26.94 21.36 -0.24
C ILE A 348 26.57 20.76 1.12
N VAL A 349 27.55 20.48 1.98
CA VAL A 349 27.30 19.95 3.34
C VAL A 349 26.48 20.93 4.18
N LEU A 350 26.83 22.23 4.13
CA LEU A 350 26.11 23.27 4.86
C LEU A 350 24.69 23.48 4.33
N LEU A 351 24.49 23.45 3.00
CA LEU A 351 23.16 23.54 2.40
C LEU A 351 22.27 22.36 2.79
N LYS A 352 22.82 21.14 2.83
CA LYS A 352 22.10 19.96 3.34
C LYS A 352 21.69 20.12 4.81
N ASP A 353 22.55 20.70 5.64
CA ASP A 353 22.22 21.01 7.04
C ASP A 353 21.09 22.04 7.15
N ILE A 354 21.12 23.09 6.34
CA ILE A 354 20.06 24.10 6.28
C ILE A 354 18.73 23.48 5.85
N ILE A 355 18.70 22.67 4.79
CA ILE A 355 17.48 21.99 4.34
C ILE A 355 16.91 21.13 5.46
N TYR A 356 17.75 20.38 6.17
CA TYR A 356 17.31 19.58 7.31
C TYR A 356 16.73 20.47 8.42
N LYS A 357 17.38 21.58 8.79
CA LYS A 357 16.87 22.53 9.80
C LYS A 357 15.52 23.13 9.39
N VAL A 358 15.38 23.56 8.14
CA VAL A 358 14.12 24.08 7.59
C VAL A 358 13.02 23.01 7.64
N LYS A 359 13.31 21.76 7.27
CA LYS A 359 12.38 20.63 7.40
C LYS A 359 11.99 20.36 8.86
N THR A 360 12.95 20.39 9.80
CA THR A 360 12.65 20.24 11.23
C THR A 360 11.81 21.37 11.80
N ALA A 361 11.99 22.61 11.31
CA ALA A 361 11.20 23.75 11.74
C ALA A 361 9.74 23.60 11.33
N PHE A 362 9.49 23.20 10.07
CA PHE A 362 8.13 22.88 9.61
C PHE A 362 7.51 21.72 10.39
N ASN A 363 8.27 20.64 10.65
CA ASN A 363 7.77 19.49 11.40
C ASN A 363 7.31 19.89 12.81
N LYS A 364 8.00 20.82 13.49
CA LYS A 364 7.54 21.34 14.79
C LYS A 364 6.20 22.05 14.68
N GLU A 365 5.99 22.86 13.64
CA GLU A 365 4.70 23.52 13.42
C GLU A 365 3.60 22.50 13.10
N PHE A 366 3.93 21.49 12.30
CA PHE A 366 3.04 20.38 11.99
C PHE A 366 2.63 19.59 13.24
N ASP A 367 3.57 19.26 14.13
CA ASP A 367 3.29 18.51 15.35
C ASP A 367 2.35 19.27 16.30
N ILE A 368 2.47 20.60 16.36
CA ILE A 368 1.55 21.45 17.14
C ILE A 368 0.12 21.34 16.58
N VAL A 369 -0.03 21.39 15.26
CA VAL A 369 -1.34 21.26 14.60
C VAL A 369 -1.89 19.84 14.73
N ALA A 370 -1.03 18.81 14.68
CA ALA A 370 -1.42 17.42 14.92
C ALA A 370 -1.99 17.23 16.34
N GLN A 371 -1.30 17.74 17.36
CA GLN A 371 -1.79 17.72 18.75
C GLN A 371 -3.07 18.54 18.93
N GLN A 372 -3.23 19.62 18.17
CA GLN A 372 -4.50 20.35 18.14
C GLN A 372 -5.62 19.49 17.56
N LYS A 373 -5.38 18.78 16.45
CA LYS A 373 -6.38 17.89 15.85
C LYS A 373 -6.82 16.79 16.82
N GLU A 374 -5.87 16.15 17.50
CA GLU A 374 -6.18 15.12 18.49
C GLU A 374 -7.09 15.64 19.62
N ARG A 375 -6.82 16.87 20.10
CA ARG A 375 -7.66 17.54 21.09
C ARG A 375 -9.05 17.86 20.55
N GLU A 376 -9.17 18.37 19.33
CA GLU A 376 -10.47 18.63 18.71
C GLU A 376 -11.28 17.34 18.53
N VAL A 377 -10.66 16.26 18.04
CA VAL A 377 -11.30 14.95 17.92
C VAL A 377 -11.80 14.45 19.28
N ALA A 378 -10.99 14.58 20.35
CA ALA A 378 -11.39 14.20 21.69
C ALA A 378 -12.59 15.01 22.19
N GLN A 379 -12.58 16.33 22.00
CA GLN A 379 -13.71 17.18 22.40
C GLN A 379 -14.97 16.89 21.58
N VAL A 380 -14.86 16.64 20.27
CA VAL A 380 -16.01 16.25 19.45
C VAL A 380 -16.57 14.91 19.93
N LYS A 381 -15.73 13.94 20.30
CA LYS A 381 -16.20 12.66 20.88
C LYS A 381 -16.95 12.86 22.19
N GLU A 382 -16.48 13.74 23.07
CA GLU A 382 -17.17 14.10 24.31
C GLU A 382 -18.54 14.76 24.03
N ARG A 383 -18.60 15.72 23.10
CA ARG A 383 -19.86 16.35 22.68
C ARG A 383 -20.80 15.35 22.01
N ASN A 384 -20.28 14.42 21.22
CA ASN A 384 -21.05 13.36 20.58
C ASN A 384 -21.65 12.38 21.60
N LEU A 385 -20.93 12.05 22.69
CA LEU A 385 -21.50 11.27 23.79
C LEU A 385 -22.71 11.98 24.39
N ARG A 386 -22.58 13.29 24.64
CA ARG A 386 -23.70 14.11 25.12
C ARG A 386 -24.86 14.17 24.13
N ILE A 387 -24.58 14.27 22.82
CA ILE A 387 -25.61 14.22 21.77
C ILE A 387 -26.32 12.86 21.77
N ARG A 388 -25.60 11.74 21.91
CA ARG A 388 -26.19 10.40 21.99
C ARG A 388 -27.08 10.24 23.23
N GLU A 389 -26.68 10.79 24.38
CA GLU A 389 -27.54 10.85 25.57
C GLU A 389 -28.84 11.62 25.27
N ILE A 390 -28.74 12.80 24.67
CA ILE A 390 -29.91 13.63 24.32
C ILE A 390 -30.81 12.91 23.30
N LEU A 391 -30.24 12.24 22.30
CA LEU A 391 -30.99 11.46 21.31
C LEU A 391 -31.70 10.26 21.94
N ALA A 392 -31.06 9.59 22.90
CA ALA A 392 -31.68 8.51 23.68
C ALA A 392 -32.83 9.02 24.55
N HIS A 393 -32.75 10.25 25.08
CA HIS A 393 -33.87 10.88 25.79
C HIS A 393 -35.03 11.26 24.87
N LEU A 394 -34.75 11.58 23.60
CA LEU A 394 -35.75 11.97 22.60
C LEU A 394 -36.31 10.77 21.81
N ASP A 395 -35.84 9.55 22.07
CA ASP A 395 -36.12 8.32 21.30
C ASP A 395 -35.89 8.49 19.78
N LEU A 396 -34.89 9.31 19.41
CA LEU A 396 -34.52 9.56 18.02
C LEU A 396 -33.32 8.71 17.62
N GLN A 397 -33.49 7.89 16.57
CA GLN A 397 -32.39 7.14 15.96
C GLN A 397 -31.76 7.97 14.84
N VAL A 398 -30.90 8.92 15.21
CA VAL A 398 -30.08 9.69 14.26
C VAL A 398 -28.63 9.22 14.36
N GLU A 399 -28.02 8.89 13.22
CA GLU A 399 -26.59 8.58 13.16
C GLU A 399 -25.77 9.84 13.48
N VAL A 400 -24.97 9.76 14.55
CA VAL A 400 -24.10 10.86 14.97
C VAL A 400 -22.79 10.78 14.19
N TRP A 401 -22.36 11.90 13.60
CA TRP A 401 -21.09 11.98 12.90
C TRP A 401 -19.92 11.84 13.86
N GLU A 402 -19.04 10.86 13.65
CA GLU A 402 -17.86 10.62 14.48
C GLU A 402 -16.56 10.88 13.71
N PRO A 403 -15.75 11.89 14.13
CA PRO A 403 -14.43 12.06 13.57
C PRO A 403 -13.50 10.97 14.07
N ALA A 404 -12.95 10.21 13.13
CA ALA A 404 -11.86 9.27 13.37
C ALA A 404 -10.57 9.76 12.72
N LEU A 405 -9.44 9.54 13.41
CA LEU A 405 -8.14 9.73 12.79
C LEU A 405 -7.93 8.63 11.76
N THR A 406 -7.45 9.00 10.58
CA THR A 406 -7.22 8.06 9.48
C THR A 406 -5.91 7.30 9.66
N ASN A 407 -5.75 6.16 8.97
CA ASN A 407 -4.52 5.36 9.03
C ASN A 407 -3.26 6.14 8.58
N GLU A 408 -3.43 7.21 7.78
CA GLU A 408 -2.35 8.10 7.35
C GLU A 408 -1.93 9.11 8.43
N GLU A 409 -2.81 9.40 9.38
CA GLU A 409 -2.57 10.28 10.53
C GLU A 409 -1.86 9.54 11.66
N ILE A 410 -2.15 8.25 11.80
CA ILE A 410 -1.46 7.34 12.72
C ILE A 410 -0.82 6.19 11.92
N PRO A 411 0.34 6.46 11.27
CA PRO A 411 1.05 5.45 10.48
C PRO A 411 1.39 4.16 11.22
N GLU A 412 1.50 4.20 12.54
CA GLU A 412 1.82 3.03 13.37
C GLU A 412 0.73 1.96 13.31
N GLN A 413 -0.52 2.34 13.00
CA GLN A 413 -1.61 1.39 12.81
C GLN A 413 -1.41 0.51 11.57
N ALA A 414 -0.67 0.97 10.56
CA ALA A 414 -0.38 0.15 9.38
C ALA A 414 0.59 -1.01 9.68
N LEU A 415 1.33 -0.93 10.80
CA LEU A 415 2.25 -1.98 11.24
C LEU A 415 1.57 -3.03 12.12
N THR A 416 0.35 -2.76 12.59
CA THR A 416 -0.39 -3.66 13.48
C THR A 416 -1.60 -4.23 12.75
N VAL A 417 -1.68 -5.56 12.70
CA VAL A 417 -2.86 -6.24 12.18
C VAL A 417 -3.87 -6.36 13.30
N ARG A 418 -5.10 -5.93 13.06
CA ARG A 418 -6.21 -6.13 14.01
C ARG A 418 -6.84 -7.49 13.76
N ASP A 419 -7.31 -8.15 14.82
CA ASP A 419 -8.00 -9.43 14.70
C ASP A 419 -9.23 -9.35 13.78
N SER A 420 -9.89 -8.18 13.74
CA SER A 420 -11.03 -7.91 12.84
C SER A 420 -10.67 -7.89 11.35
N GLU A 421 -9.40 -7.74 10.98
CA GLU A 421 -8.93 -7.78 9.58
C GLU A 421 -8.74 -9.22 9.08
N ILE A 422 -8.61 -10.17 10.01
CA ILE A 422 -8.41 -11.59 9.71
C ILE A 422 -9.79 -12.22 9.45
N LYS A 423 -10.13 -12.38 8.17
CA LYS A 423 -11.41 -12.99 7.74
C LYS A 423 -11.46 -14.51 7.89
N VAL A 424 -10.30 -15.13 8.09
CA VAL A 424 -10.17 -16.59 8.15
C VAL A 424 -10.29 -17.03 9.60
N GLU A 425 -11.21 -17.95 9.87
CA GLU A 425 -11.33 -18.56 11.19
C GLU A 425 -10.03 -19.29 11.53
N LYS A 426 -9.49 -19.00 12.71
CA LYS A 426 -8.29 -19.67 13.20
C LYS A 426 -8.61 -21.15 13.38
N TYR A 427 -7.90 -22.02 12.66
CA TYR A 427 -7.96 -23.45 12.91
C TYR A 427 -7.37 -23.75 14.29
N LEU A 428 -8.23 -24.13 15.22
CA LEU A 428 -7.83 -24.60 16.55
C LEU A 428 -7.68 -26.12 16.50
N THR A 429 -6.57 -26.63 17.04
CA THR A 429 -6.44 -28.07 17.32
C THR A 429 -7.43 -28.50 18.40
N GLU A 430 -7.80 -29.78 18.45
CA GLU A 430 -8.81 -30.29 19.43
C GLU A 430 -8.48 -29.90 20.87
N GLN A 431 -7.21 -30.02 21.28
CA GLN A 431 -6.75 -29.61 22.61
C GLN A 431 -6.85 -28.09 22.85
N GLU A 432 -6.72 -27.27 21.81
CA GLU A 432 -6.88 -25.81 21.92
C GLU A 432 -8.36 -25.40 21.94
N ARG A 433 -9.23 -26.15 21.25
CA ARG A 433 -10.70 -25.96 21.31
C ARG A 433 -11.22 -26.25 22.69
N GLU A 434 -10.86 -27.38 23.30
CA GLU A 434 -11.27 -27.73 24.66
C GLU A 434 -10.82 -26.68 25.68
N LYS A 435 -9.58 -26.17 25.55
CA LYS A 435 -9.08 -25.08 26.40
C LYS A 435 -9.86 -23.78 26.20
N ALA A 436 -10.15 -23.41 24.95
CA ALA A 436 -10.92 -22.21 24.64
C ALA A 436 -12.36 -22.31 25.19
N GLU A 437 -13.00 -23.47 25.06
CA GLU A 437 -14.33 -23.72 25.62
C GLU A 437 -14.34 -23.67 27.14
N MET A 438 -13.32 -24.25 27.80
CA MET A 438 -13.17 -24.18 29.25
C MET A 438 -12.98 -22.73 29.73
N LEU A 439 -12.19 -21.93 29.03
CA LEU A 439 -12.01 -20.51 29.33
C LEU A 439 -13.29 -19.71 29.09
N ALA A 440 -13.99 -19.95 27.98
CA ALA A 440 -15.26 -19.29 27.67
C ALA A 440 -16.35 -19.62 28.71
N LYS A 441 -16.41 -20.87 29.19
CA LYS A 441 -17.31 -21.26 30.28
C LYS A 441 -17.00 -20.51 31.58
N LEU A 442 -15.72 -20.40 31.95
CA LEU A 442 -15.29 -19.64 33.13
C LEU A 442 -15.60 -18.14 33.02
N GLU A 443 -15.45 -17.56 31.84
CA GLU A 443 -15.76 -16.15 31.59
C GLU A 443 -17.27 -15.89 31.62
N LEU A 444 -18.07 -16.82 31.08
CA LEU A 444 -19.52 -16.78 31.19
C LEU A 444 -20.00 -16.91 32.65
N GLU A 445 -19.40 -17.80 33.43
CA GLU A 445 -19.69 -17.93 34.87
C GLU A 445 -19.35 -16.65 35.64
N ARG A 446 -18.24 -15.98 35.30
CA ARG A 446 -17.89 -14.66 35.87
C ARG A 446 -18.91 -13.59 35.51
N HIS A 447 -19.32 -13.53 34.23
CA HIS A 447 -20.34 -12.59 33.79
C HIS A 447 -21.70 -12.81 34.49
N LEU A 448 -22.09 -14.07 34.69
CA LEU A 448 -23.32 -14.41 35.42
C LEU A 448 -23.24 -13.98 36.90
N ALA A 449 -22.08 -14.15 37.53
CA ALA A 449 -21.87 -13.72 38.91
C ALA A 449 -21.92 -12.18 39.06
N ASP A 450 -21.42 -11.43 38.07
CA ASP A 450 -21.46 -9.96 38.09
C ASP A 450 -22.87 -9.38 37.80
N THR A 451 -23.75 -10.14 37.14
CA THR A 451 -25.14 -9.72 36.90
C THR A 451 -26.05 -9.81 38.13
N ASP A 452 -25.66 -10.60 39.16
CA ASP A 452 -26.40 -10.73 40.42
C ASP A 452 -26.06 -9.58 41.39
N ASN A 453 -26.34 -8.35 40.96
CA ASN A 453 -26.33 -7.19 41.86
C ASN A 453 -27.60 -7.20 42.71
N ASP A 454 -27.59 -7.95 43.82
CA ASP A 454 -28.68 -8.05 44.81
C ASP A 454 -29.25 -6.68 45.22
N ARG A 455 -28.39 -5.65 45.24
CA ARG A 455 -28.74 -4.27 45.56
C ARG A 455 -29.65 -3.61 44.51
N LEU A 456 -29.40 -3.86 43.22
CA LEU A 456 -30.24 -3.32 42.12
C LEU A 456 -31.56 -4.07 42.02
N ARG A 457 -31.54 -5.39 42.28
CA ARG A 457 -32.76 -6.21 42.37
C ARG A 457 -33.68 -5.76 43.50
N ALA A 458 -33.13 -5.55 44.69
CA ALA A 458 -33.88 -5.04 45.85
C ALA A 458 -34.42 -3.63 45.62
N LEU A 459 -33.69 -2.76 44.93
CA LEU A 459 -34.15 -1.41 44.58
C LEU A 459 -35.32 -1.43 43.57
N ASN A 460 -35.24 -2.30 42.56
CA ASN A 460 -36.30 -2.53 41.60
C ASN A 460 -37.56 -3.09 42.27
N ASP A 461 -37.41 -4.07 43.17
CA ASP A 461 -38.54 -4.69 43.87
C ASP A 461 -39.17 -3.78 44.93
N MET A 462 -38.40 -2.89 45.57
CA MET A 462 -38.91 -2.04 46.65
C MET A 462 -39.39 -0.65 46.21
N MET A 463 -38.82 -0.06 45.17
CA MET A 463 -39.17 1.30 44.71
C MET A 463 -39.25 1.43 43.17
N GLY A 464 -39.41 0.32 42.45
CA GLY A 464 -39.55 0.35 40.98
C GLY A 464 -38.30 0.86 40.24
N GLY A 465 -37.13 0.86 40.90
CA GLY A 465 -35.85 1.17 40.27
C GLY A 465 -35.44 2.65 40.22
N VAL A 466 -36.24 3.56 40.78
CA VAL A 466 -35.96 5.02 40.73
C VAL A 466 -35.82 5.56 42.15
N LEU A 467 -34.58 5.91 42.54
CA LEU A 467 -34.28 6.48 43.86
C LEU A 467 -34.58 8.00 43.90
N GLU A 468 -34.38 8.70 42.79
CA GLU A 468 -34.63 10.14 42.62
C GLU A 468 -35.22 10.39 41.23
N LEU A 469 -36.35 11.10 41.15
CA LEU A 469 -36.94 11.54 39.86
C LEU A 469 -35.98 12.55 39.22
N LYS A 470 -35.20 12.11 38.24
CA LYS A 470 -34.39 13.03 37.45
C LYS A 470 -35.30 13.75 36.46
N LYS A 471 -34.91 14.95 36.02
CA LYS A 471 -35.63 15.69 34.97
C LYS A 471 -35.77 14.88 33.67
N GLU A 472 -34.92 13.88 33.50
CA GLU A 472 -34.88 12.91 32.40
C GLU A 472 -36.09 11.95 32.41
N ASP A 473 -36.73 11.73 33.56
CA ASP A 473 -37.86 10.79 33.70
C ASP A 473 -39.21 11.44 33.34
N ILE A 474 -39.27 12.78 33.23
CA ILE A 474 -40.49 13.54 32.93
C ILE A 474 -41.09 13.13 31.59
N LEU A 475 -40.26 12.76 30.60
CA LEU A 475 -40.71 12.28 29.29
C LEU A 475 -41.40 10.91 29.37
N LYS A 476 -41.01 10.07 30.32
CA LYS A 476 -41.51 8.70 30.52
C LYS A 476 -42.67 8.60 31.50
N MET A 477 -42.99 9.68 32.23
CA MET A 477 -44.12 9.72 33.16
C MET A 477 -45.44 9.85 32.40
N ASP A 478 -46.33 8.87 32.56
CA ASP A 478 -47.70 8.93 32.07
C ASP A 478 -48.68 8.84 33.24
N ILE A 479 -49.69 9.72 33.27
CA ILE A 479 -50.74 9.68 34.28
C ILE A 479 -51.74 8.61 33.83
N PRO A 480 -51.98 7.54 34.62
CA PRO A 480 -52.89 6.48 34.22
C PRO A 480 -54.32 7.01 34.08
N PRO A 481 -55.07 6.59 33.05
CA PRO A 481 -56.42 7.06 32.84
C PRO A 481 -57.34 6.63 34.00
N PRO A 482 -58.26 7.49 34.45
CA PRO A 482 -59.26 7.13 35.44
C PRO A 482 -60.07 5.88 35.01
N PRO A 483 -60.37 4.95 35.92
CA PRO A 483 -61.02 3.66 35.58
C PRO A 483 -62.37 3.75 34.86
N PHE A 484 -63.07 4.89 34.98
CA PHE A 484 -64.42 5.11 34.44
C PHE A 484 -64.47 5.58 32.98
N ILE A 485 -63.33 5.90 32.35
CA ILE A 485 -63.22 6.30 30.93
C ILE A 485 -63.67 5.20 29.95
N SER A 486 -63.75 3.96 30.42
CA SER A 486 -64.26 2.81 29.67
C SER A 486 -65.80 2.81 29.52
N LYS A 487 -66.51 3.69 30.24
CA LYS A 487 -67.98 3.85 30.17
C LYS A 487 -68.34 5.13 29.39
N PRO A 488 -69.43 5.12 28.59
CA PRO A 488 -69.84 6.27 27.77
C PRO A 488 -70.17 7.52 28.60
N GLU A 489 -69.87 8.70 28.05
CA GLU A 489 -69.95 10.03 28.70
C GLU A 489 -71.33 10.39 29.29
N ASP A 490 -72.39 9.75 28.77
CA ASP A 490 -73.78 10.00 29.17
C ASP A 490 -74.12 9.43 30.57
N VAL A 491 -73.28 8.55 31.13
CA VAL A 491 -73.53 7.86 32.41
C VAL A 491 -72.69 8.45 33.56
N TRP A 492 -71.98 9.57 33.32
CA TRP A 492 -71.08 10.14 34.32
C TRP A 492 -71.82 10.98 35.37
N ASN A 493 -71.54 10.71 36.64
CA ASN A 493 -71.94 11.57 37.75
C ASN A 493 -71.19 12.93 37.70
N ASP A 494 -71.78 13.98 38.30
CA ASP A 494 -71.17 15.31 38.33
C ASP A 494 -69.79 15.34 39.03
N GLU A 495 -69.56 14.42 39.96
CA GLU A 495 -68.28 14.20 40.63
C GLU A 495 -67.23 13.54 39.71
N GLU A 496 -67.66 12.58 38.87
CA GLU A 496 -66.80 11.91 37.88
C GLU A 496 -66.39 12.89 36.76
N LYS A 497 -67.29 13.79 36.36
CA LYS A 497 -67.01 14.92 35.44
C LYS A 497 -66.01 15.92 36.03
N LYS A 498 -65.91 16.03 37.36
CA LYS A 498 -64.95 16.91 38.03
C LYS A 498 -63.56 16.26 38.09
N ILE A 499 -63.51 14.96 38.43
CA ILE A 499 -62.28 14.16 38.44
C ILE A 499 -61.66 14.09 37.04
N PHE A 500 -62.48 13.93 35.99
CA PHE A 500 -62.02 13.96 34.60
C PHE A 500 -61.43 15.32 34.21
N ARG A 501 -62.08 16.43 34.58
CA ARG A 501 -61.55 17.79 34.32
C ARG A 501 -60.24 18.06 35.05
N GLU A 502 -60.06 17.53 36.24
CA GLU A 502 -58.79 17.61 36.99
C GLU A 502 -57.71 16.73 36.37
N TYR A 503 -58.06 15.54 35.87
CA TYR A 503 -57.17 14.66 35.11
C TYR A 503 -56.71 15.31 33.80
N GLU A 504 -57.63 15.88 33.01
CA GLU A 504 -57.28 16.60 31.76
C GLU A 504 -56.35 17.79 32.01
N LYS A 505 -56.56 18.53 33.10
CA LYS A 505 -55.65 19.63 33.49
C LYS A 505 -54.26 19.11 33.82
N LYS A 506 -54.15 18.04 34.61
CA LYS A 506 -52.86 17.44 34.97
C LYS A 506 -52.14 16.83 33.76
N VAL A 507 -52.87 16.22 32.83
CA VAL A 507 -52.31 15.71 31.57
C VAL A 507 -51.82 16.86 30.68
N LYS A 508 -52.56 17.98 30.61
CA LYS A 508 -52.13 19.17 29.87
C LYS A 508 -50.88 19.80 30.49
N GLU A 509 -50.85 19.98 31.80
CA GLU A 509 -49.69 20.51 32.53
C GLU A 509 -48.45 19.62 32.33
N LEU A 510 -48.60 18.30 32.44
CA LEU A 510 -47.52 17.34 32.21
C LEU A 510 -47.05 17.32 30.75
N ASN A 511 -47.96 17.45 29.78
CA ASN A 511 -47.59 17.58 28.36
C ASN A 511 -46.86 18.91 28.08
N GLU A 512 -47.28 20.02 28.69
CA GLU A 512 -46.56 21.30 28.59
C GLU A 512 -45.15 21.23 29.21
N GLU A 513 -44.98 20.51 30.31
CA GLU A 513 -43.68 20.26 30.93
C GLU A 513 -42.80 19.35 30.05
N LYS A 514 -43.37 18.27 29.49
CA LYS A 514 -42.71 17.41 28.50
C LYS A 514 -42.25 18.21 27.28
N GLU A 515 -43.09 19.08 26.74
CA GLU A 515 -42.74 19.93 25.60
C GLU A 515 -41.65 20.97 25.95
N LYS A 516 -41.73 21.61 27.11
CA LYS A 516 -40.68 22.55 27.56
C LYS A 516 -39.34 21.83 27.68
N TYR A 517 -39.33 20.64 28.28
CA TYR A 517 -38.13 19.83 28.43
C TYR A 517 -37.58 19.35 27.08
N ARG A 518 -38.45 18.88 26.19
CA ARG A 518 -38.09 18.52 24.81
C ARG A 518 -37.46 19.71 24.07
N ARG A 519 -38.05 20.91 24.15
CA ARG A 519 -37.48 22.12 23.54
C ARG A 519 -36.13 22.49 24.13
N THR A 520 -35.91 22.28 25.43
CA THR A 520 -34.58 22.51 26.04
C THR A 520 -33.53 21.54 25.50
N LEU A 521 -33.88 20.27 25.35
CA LEU A 521 -33.00 19.25 24.76
C LEU A 521 -32.71 19.52 23.28
N GLU A 522 -33.73 19.88 22.49
CA GLU A 522 -33.56 20.25 21.08
C GLU A 522 -32.65 21.49 20.91
N ASN A 523 -32.75 22.46 21.82
CA ASN A 523 -31.87 23.63 21.80
C ASN A 523 -30.44 23.30 22.24
N GLU A 524 -30.26 22.40 23.23
CA GLU A 524 -28.94 21.90 23.63
C GLU A 524 -28.27 21.15 22.47
N LEU A 525 -29.01 20.26 21.81
CA LEU A 525 -28.55 19.51 20.63
C LEU A 525 -28.09 20.45 19.51
N LYS A 526 -28.92 21.41 19.10
CA LYS A 526 -28.54 22.40 18.06
C LYS A 526 -27.30 23.21 18.44
N ARG A 527 -27.16 23.54 19.73
CA ARG A 527 -26.00 24.29 20.24
C ARG A 527 -24.72 23.44 20.20
N LEU A 528 -24.81 22.16 20.57
CA LEU A 528 -23.70 21.22 20.47
C LEU A 528 -23.29 20.98 19.02
N GLU A 529 -24.26 20.76 18.12
CA GLU A 529 -24.00 20.60 16.68
C GLU A 529 -23.33 21.83 16.07
N ALA A 530 -23.84 23.04 16.37
CA ALA A 530 -23.24 24.29 15.89
C ALA A 530 -21.81 24.47 16.44
N SER A 531 -21.58 24.14 17.72
CA SER A 531 -20.25 24.19 18.32
C SER A 531 -19.27 23.19 17.69
N ILE A 532 -19.74 21.98 17.34
CA ILE A 532 -18.93 21.00 16.61
C ILE A 532 -18.58 21.54 15.22
N GLN A 533 -19.54 22.09 14.48
CA GLN A 533 -19.29 22.66 13.15
C GLN A 533 -18.30 23.82 13.20
N GLU A 534 -18.41 24.72 14.18
CA GLU A 534 -17.49 25.85 14.32
C GLU A 534 -16.06 25.41 14.66
N THR A 535 -15.90 24.49 15.62
CA THR A 535 -14.59 23.97 16.03
C THR A 535 -13.88 23.23 14.89
N THR A 536 -14.62 22.41 14.14
CA THR A 536 -14.10 21.66 13.00
C THR A 536 -13.80 22.55 11.79
N GLN A 537 -14.61 23.57 11.50
CA GLN A 537 -14.32 24.57 10.45
C GLN A 537 -13.10 25.43 10.80
N ASN A 538 -12.98 25.88 12.05
CA ASN A 538 -11.81 26.64 12.50
C ASN A 538 -10.52 25.80 12.39
N PHE A 539 -10.58 24.50 12.67
CA PHE A 539 -9.45 23.60 12.44
C PHE A 539 -9.12 23.49 10.94
N ASP A 540 -10.12 23.34 10.08
CA ASP A 540 -9.92 23.27 8.63
C ASP A 540 -9.23 24.55 8.09
N GLU A 541 -9.59 25.73 8.60
CA GLU A 541 -8.91 26.99 8.27
C GLU A 541 -7.44 27.02 8.72
N ILE A 542 -7.15 26.50 9.92
CA ILE A 542 -5.77 26.40 10.43
C ILE A 542 -4.95 25.46 9.53
N LEU A 543 -5.53 24.33 9.11
CA LEU A 543 -4.84 23.40 8.23
C LEU A 543 -4.62 23.97 6.83
N CYS A 544 -5.57 24.75 6.29
CA CYS A 544 -5.39 25.49 5.06
C CYS A 544 -4.22 26.48 5.15
N ARG A 545 -4.11 27.25 6.24
CA ARG A 545 -2.94 28.12 6.47
C ARG A 545 -1.64 27.33 6.57
N LEU A 546 -1.66 26.16 7.23
CA LEU A 546 -0.49 25.28 7.28
C LEU A 546 -0.11 24.77 5.89
N SER A 547 -1.09 24.49 5.02
CA SER A 547 -0.85 24.05 3.64
C SER A 547 -0.19 25.14 2.80
N GLU A 548 -0.63 26.40 2.93
CA GLU A 548 0.00 27.54 2.26
C GLU A 548 1.44 27.72 2.73
N ARG A 549 1.67 27.62 4.05
CA ARG A 549 3.02 27.64 4.60
C ARG A 549 3.84 26.46 4.09
N LYS A 550 3.28 25.26 3.97
CA LYS A 550 3.99 24.12 3.42
C LYS A 550 4.52 24.42 2.01
N VAL A 551 3.71 25.03 1.15
CA VAL A 551 4.13 25.43 -0.21
C VAL A 551 5.30 26.43 -0.15
N THR A 552 5.29 27.39 0.79
CA THR A 552 6.42 28.32 0.93
C THR A 552 7.68 27.64 1.45
N PHE A 553 7.57 26.70 2.40
CA PHE A 553 8.69 25.87 2.85
C PHE A 553 9.25 24.99 1.72
N GLU A 554 8.40 24.36 0.91
CA GLU A 554 8.81 23.55 -0.25
C GLU A 554 9.57 24.40 -1.27
N MET A 555 9.08 25.61 -1.58
CA MET A 555 9.77 26.55 -2.46
C MET A 555 11.20 26.85 -1.97
N VAL A 556 11.36 27.11 -0.67
CA VAL A 556 12.69 27.38 -0.06
C VAL A 556 13.59 26.15 -0.12
N ILE A 557 13.05 24.97 0.18
CA ILE A 557 13.80 23.71 0.08
C ILE A 557 14.28 23.49 -1.36
N TYR A 558 13.41 23.65 -2.36
CA TYR A 558 13.77 23.48 -3.76
C TYR A 558 14.80 24.51 -4.23
N GLN A 559 14.75 25.74 -3.71
CA GLN A 559 15.78 26.75 -4.00
C GLN A 559 17.16 26.30 -3.51
N GLU A 560 17.27 25.74 -2.30
CA GLU A 560 18.55 25.25 -1.78
C GLU A 560 18.99 23.93 -2.44
N GLU A 561 18.06 23.03 -2.76
CA GLU A 561 18.34 21.80 -3.52
C GLU A 561 18.86 22.11 -4.92
N LEU A 562 18.29 23.11 -5.60
CA LEU A 562 18.78 23.57 -6.90
C LEU A 562 20.23 24.09 -6.81
N LYS A 563 20.59 24.80 -5.73
CA LYS A 563 21.99 25.22 -5.52
C LYS A 563 22.91 24.03 -5.34
N ILE A 564 22.49 22.99 -4.59
CA ILE A 564 23.27 21.76 -4.44
C ILE A 564 23.48 21.10 -5.80
N VAL A 565 22.43 20.98 -6.63
CA VAL A 565 22.53 20.39 -7.97
C VAL A 565 23.52 21.19 -8.84
N ASN A 566 23.43 22.51 -8.84
CA ASN A 566 24.34 23.37 -9.60
C ASN A 566 25.80 23.23 -9.14
N LEU A 567 26.05 23.17 -7.83
CA LEU A 567 27.40 22.94 -7.29
C LEU A 567 27.93 21.55 -7.63
N THR A 568 27.07 20.54 -7.57
CA THR A 568 27.42 19.16 -7.93
C THR A 568 27.76 19.05 -9.42
N TYR A 569 26.98 19.72 -10.27
CA TYR A 569 27.25 19.81 -11.71
C TYR A 569 28.58 20.52 -11.99
N ALA A 570 28.87 21.63 -11.30
CA ALA A 570 30.15 22.32 -11.43
C ALA A 570 31.33 21.43 -11.01
N LEU A 571 31.19 20.65 -9.94
CA LEU A 571 32.21 19.69 -9.50
C LEU A 571 32.45 18.57 -10.52
N LEU A 572 31.37 18.03 -11.10
CA LEU A 572 31.46 17.01 -12.16
C LEU A 572 32.19 17.56 -13.39
N LEU A 573 31.88 18.80 -13.78
CA LEU A 573 32.52 19.45 -14.91
C LEU A 573 34.00 19.70 -14.66
N ASP A 574 34.38 20.10 -13.44
CA ASP A 574 35.78 20.23 -13.04
C ASP A 574 36.52 18.87 -13.17
N GLU A 575 35.91 17.75 -12.75
CA GLU A 575 36.48 16.41 -12.89
C GLU A 575 36.64 15.97 -14.36
N GLU A 576 35.67 16.30 -15.23
CA GLU A 576 35.80 16.05 -16.67
C GLU A 576 36.94 16.84 -17.30
N LEU A 577 37.15 18.09 -16.87
CA LEU A 577 38.24 18.92 -17.36
C LEU A 577 39.59 18.38 -16.88
N ASP A 578 39.72 18.01 -15.60
CA ASP A 578 40.94 17.45 -15.03
C ASP A 578 41.35 16.14 -15.73
N THR A 579 40.38 15.26 -16.02
CA THR A 579 40.62 14.00 -16.73
C THR A 579 41.06 14.23 -18.18
N ARG A 580 40.45 15.19 -18.87
CA ARG A 580 40.88 15.59 -20.22
C ARG A 580 42.28 16.18 -20.21
N GLU A 581 42.59 17.04 -19.24
CA GLU A 581 43.91 17.63 -19.10
C GLU A 581 44.96 16.56 -18.81
N ALA A 582 44.70 15.62 -17.90
CA ALA A 582 45.58 14.49 -17.62
C ALA A 582 45.81 13.62 -18.87
N GLY A 583 44.76 13.37 -19.67
CA GLY A 583 44.87 12.68 -20.96
C GLY A 583 45.78 13.42 -21.94
N LEU A 584 45.63 14.74 -22.06
CA LEU A 584 46.48 15.58 -22.91
C LEU A 584 47.93 15.62 -22.42
N ARG A 585 48.16 15.74 -21.10
CA ARG A 585 49.49 15.69 -20.50
C ARG A 585 50.18 14.35 -20.79
N ASN A 586 49.46 13.24 -20.63
CA ASN A 586 49.97 11.91 -20.97
C ASN A 586 50.31 11.77 -22.46
N PHE A 587 49.49 12.36 -23.34
CA PHE A 587 49.76 12.40 -24.77
C PHE A 587 51.01 13.22 -25.10
N LEU A 588 51.18 14.40 -24.48
CA LEU A 588 52.38 15.23 -24.63
C LEU A 588 53.63 14.49 -24.18
N VAL A 589 53.62 13.88 -22.99
CA VAL A 589 54.75 13.09 -22.47
C VAL A 589 55.10 11.93 -23.42
N LYS A 590 54.09 11.27 -24.00
CA LYS A 590 54.32 10.22 -25.01
C LYS A 590 55.00 10.78 -26.26
N LYS A 591 54.56 11.95 -26.75
CA LYS A 591 55.14 12.61 -27.92
C LYS A 591 56.56 13.12 -27.68
N GLU A 592 56.86 13.56 -26.46
CA GLU A 592 58.23 13.94 -26.06
C GLU A 592 59.17 12.73 -25.98
N LYS A 593 58.68 11.56 -25.56
CA LYS A 593 59.46 10.31 -25.58
C LYS A 593 59.66 9.71 -26.98
N GLU A 594 58.78 10.03 -27.92
CA GLU A 594 58.87 9.61 -29.32
C GLU A 594 59.84 10.48 -30.15
N LYS A 595 60.22 11.67 -29.65
CA LYS A 595 61.27 12.52 -30.22
C LYS A 595 62.62 12.19 -29.60
#